data_AF-A0A1S9C0X0-F1
#
_entry.id   AF-A0A1S9C0X0-F1
#
_cell.length_a   1.000
_cell.length_b   1.000
_cell.length_c   1.000
_cell.angle_alpha   90.00
_cell.angle_beta   90.00
_cell.angle_gamma   90.00
#
_symmetry.space_group_name_H-M   'P 1'
#
loop_
_entity.id
_entity.type
_entity.pdbx_description
1 polymer ?
#
loop_
_entity_poly.entity_id
_entity_poly.type
_entity_poly.pdbx_seq_one_letter_code
_entity_poly.pdbx_strand_id
1 'polypeptide(L)'
;MLDFNVEQDLEQILKLIAEYMYNKYISEVEEEILNYQNTTKEPLPNEAQLIQAIAPFTSEENSKALMEIVEVFKYNQIIEHMLPKILPKTGANSEQDILTNIVTRMLLYKIIQNM
;
A
#
# COMPACT_ATOMS: atom_id res chain seq x y z
N MET A 1 -16.00 -45.37 -3.65
CA MET A 1 -16.67 -44.07 -3.49
C MET A 1 -15.55 -43.04 -3.52
N LEU A 2 -15.61 -42.04 -4.42
CA LEU A 2 -14.73 -40.89 -4.29
C LEU A 2 -15.17 -40.17 -3.01
N ASP A 3 -14.31 -40.16 -1.99
CA ASP A 3 -14.48 -39.29 -0.84
C ASP A 3 -14.27 -37.85 -1.34
N PHE A 4 -15.37 -37.21 -1.73
CA PHE A 4 -15.41 -35.78 -1.99
C PHE A 4 -15.15 -35.06 -0.68
N ASN A 5 -13.90 -34.65 -0.47
CA ASN A 5 -13.57 -33.75 0.62
C ASN A 5 -13.88 -32.32 0.18
N VAL A 6 -15.17 -31.98 0.23
CA VAL A 6 -15.72 -30.69 -0.19
C VAL A 6 -14.98 -29.52 0.46
N GLU A 7 -14.49 -29.68 1.70
CA GLU A 7 -13.75 -28.65 2.40
C GLU A 7 -12.39 -28.38 1.76
N GLN A 8 -11.63 -29.44 1.42
CA GLN A 8 -10.36 -29.31 0.71
C GLN A 8 -10.53 -28.76 -0.70
N ASP A 9 -11.57 -29.18 -1.43
CA ASP A 9 -11.84 -28.69 -2.78
C ASP A 9 -12.22 -27.21 -2.75
N LEU A 10 -13.03 -26.77 -1.78
CA LEU A 10 -13.36 -25.37 -1.57
C LEU A 10 -12.12 -24.53 -1.22
N GLU A 11 -11.23 -25.04 -0.37
CA GLU A 11 -9.98 -24.37 -0.03
C GLU A 11 -9.09 -24.19 -1.28
N GLN A 12 -8.96 -25.21 -2.12
CA GLN A 12 -8.21 -25.11 -3.37
C GLN A 12 -8.84 -24.13 -4.35
N ILE A 13 -10.17 -24.11 -4.48
CA ILE A 13 -10.87 -23.13 -5.33
C ILE A 13 -10.61 -21.71 -4.83
N LEU A 14 -10.73 -21.47 -3.52
CA LEU A 14 -10.45 -20.16 -2.92
C LEU A 14 -9.01 -19.72 -3.17
N LYS A 15 -8.05 -20.66 -3.06
CA LYS A 15 -6.65 -20.40 -3.37
C LYS A 15 -6.44 -20.00 -4.83
N LEU A 16 -7.05 -20.74 -5.77
CA LEU A 16 -6.96 -20.42 -7.20
C LEU A 16 -7.56 -19.05 -7.53
N ILE A 17 -8.69 -18.70 -6.89
CA ILE A 17 -9.30 -17.37 -7.04
C ILE A 17 -8.37 -16.29 -6.48
N ALA A 18 -7.81 -16.50 -5.30
CA ALA A 18 -6.88 -15.56 -4.67
C ALA A 18 -5.62 -15.35 -5.52
N GLU A 19 -5.02 -16.43 -6.03
CA GLU A 19 -3.86 -16.38 -6.92
C GLU A 19 -4.17 -15.64 -8.21
N TYR A 20 -5.32 -15.90 -8.84
CA TYR A 20 -5.74 -15.17 -10.04
C TYR A 20 -5.94 -13.67 -9.75
N MET A 21 -6.62 -13.34 -8.65
CA MET A 21 -6.84 -11.94 -8.26
C MET A 21 -5.51 -11.21 -8.02
N TYR A 22 -4.57 -11.87 -7.32
CA TYR A 22 -3.25 -11.32 -7.07
C TYR A 22 -2.49 -11.09 -8.38
N ASN A 23 -2.36 -12.12 -9.21
CA ASN A 23 -1.59 -12.07 -10.45
C ASN A 23 -2.17 -11.09 -11.48
N LYS A 24 -3.48 -10.85 -11.47
CA LYS A 24 -4.15 -9.99 -12.45
C LYS A 24 -4.25 -8.53 -12.03
N TYR A 25 -4.39 -8.26 -10.73
CA TYR A 25 -4.74 -6.91 -10.25
C TYR A 25 -3.73 -6.32 -9.27
N ILE A 26 -2.95 -7.15 -8.57
CA ILE A 26 -2.05 -6.69 -7.50
C ILE A 26 -0.60 -6.66 -7.99
N SER A 27 -0.17 -7.66 -8.75
CA SER A 27 1.21 -7.80 -9.27
C SER A 27 1.71 -6.54 -10.00
N GLU A 28 0.91 -5.98 -10.91
CA GLU A 28 1.27 -4.75 -11.66
C GLU A 28 1.42 -3.54 -10.73
N VAL A 29 0.59 -3.46 -9.68
CA VAL A 29 0.63 -2.37 -8.70
C VAL A 29 1.90 -2.50 -7.82
N GLU A 30 2.23 -3.72 -7.39
CA GLU A 30 3.44 -4.00 -6.62
C GLU A 30 4.72 -3.71 -7.43
N GLU A 31 4.75 -4.12 -8.70
CA GLU A 31 5.87 -3.83 -9.60
C GLU A 31 6.09 -2.33 -9.75
N GLU A 32 5.02 -1.56 -9.93
CA GLU A 32 5.13 -0.11 -10.06
C GLU A 32 5.57 0.57 -8.76
N ILE A 33 5.12 0.08 -7.60
CA ILE A 33 5.58 0.55 -6.29
C ILE A 33 7.08 0.28 -6.12
N LEU A 34 7.55 -0.94 -6.45
CA LEU A 34 8.96 -1.29 -6.39
C LEU A 34 9.79 -0.44 -7.34
N ASN A 35 9.31 -0.22 -8.55
CA ASN A 35 9.97 0.65 -9.53
C ASN A 35 10.10 2.07 -8.99
N TYR A 36 9.05 2.63 -8.40
CA TYR A 36 9.10 3.95 -7.76
C TYR A 36 10.13 3.97 -6.62
N GLN A 37 10.11 3.00 -5.71
CA GLN A 37 11.06 2.92 -4.59
C GLN A 37 12.52 2.80 -5.05
N ASN A 38 12.78 2.09 -6.14
CA ASN A 38 14.14 1.83 -6.63
C ASN A 38 14.70 2.97 -7.51
N THR A 39 13.85 3.70 -8.22
CA THR A 39 14.27 4.71 -9.22
C THR A 39 14.10 6.14 -8.74
N THR A 40 13.15 6.40 -7.85
CA THR A 40 12.85 7.74 -7.38
C THR A 40 13.83 8.16 -6.29
N LYS A 41 14.50 9.31 -6.50
CA LYS A 41 15.38 9.95 -5.51
C LYS A 41 14.70 11.13 -4.80
N GLU A 42 13.37 11.19 -4.85
CA GLU A 42 12.64 12.26 -4.17
C GLU A 42 12.94 12.18 -2.67
N PRO A 43 13.42 13.28 -2.07
CA PRO A 43 13.62 13.32 -0.64
C PRO A 43 12.28 13.22 0.07
N LEU A 44 12.31 12.68 1.30
CA LEU A 44 11.17 12.73 2.18
C LEU A 44 10.75 14.19 2.45
N PRO A 45 9.49 14.45 2.85
CA PRO A 45 9.08 15.79 3.27
C PRO A 45 9.95 16.29 4.43
N ASN A 46 10.11 17.60 4.55
CA ASN A 46 10.97 18.22 5.57
C ASN A 46 10.60 17.75 6.99
N GLU A 47 9.31 17.58 7.26
CA GLU A 47 8.79 17.08 8.53
C GLU A 47 9.32 15.69 8.86
N ALA A 48 9.30 14.78 7.88
CA ALA A 48 9.82 13.42 8.04
C ALA A 48 11.35 13.41 8.20
N GLN A 49 12.06 14.27 7.47
CA GLN A 49 13.51 14.42 7.64
C GLN A 49 13.87 14.95 9.04
N LEU A 50 13.12 15.91 9.56
CA LEU A 50 13.29 16.44 10.91
C LEU A 50 13.02 15.37 11.97
N ILE A 51 11.95 14.59 11.80
CA ILE A 51 11.65 13.48 12.69
C ILE A 51 12.78 12.44 12.68
N GLN A 52 13.27 12.05 11.50
CA GLN A 52 14.42 11.15 11.36
C GLN A 52 15.67 11.71 12.05
N ALA A 53 15.90 13.02 11.97
CA ALA A 53 17.04 13.66 12.61
C ALA A 53 16.92 13.69 14.14
N ILE A 54 15.71 13.84 14.68
CA ILE A 54 15.47 13.94 16.13
C ILE A 54 15.36 12.56 16.80
N ALA A 55 14.85 11.55 16.10
CA ALA A 55 14.60 10.22 16.66
C ALA A 55 15.78 9.61 17.45
N PRO A 56 17.05 9.68 16.98
CA PRO A 56 18.21 9.15 17.71
C PRO A 56 18.50 9.82 19.06
N PHE A 57 17.95 11.01 19.30
CA PHE A 57 18.16 11.80 20.52
C PHE A 57 17.02 11.62 21.54
N THR A 58 16.09 10.69 21.29
CA THR A 58 14.94 10.40 22.16
C THR A 58 15.09 9.03 22.85
N SER A 59 14.18 8.68 23.77
CA SER A 59 14.13 7.33 24.33
C SER A 59 13.85 6.29 23.24
N GLU A 60 14.25 5.03 23.46
CA GLU A 60 14.07 3.95 22.49
C GLU A 60 12.60 3.78 22.06
N GLU A 61 11.66 3.86 23.01
CA GLU A 61 10.22 3.80 22.75
C GLU A 61 9.74 4.96 21.85
N ASN A 62 10.18 6.19 22.15
CA ASN A 62 9.82 7.36 21.36
C ASN A 62 10.48 7.33 19.98
N SER A 63 11.72 6.88 19.89
CA SER A 63 12.44 6.72 18.63
C SER A 63 11.71 5.76 17.70
N LYS A 64 11.24 4.62 18.24
CA LYS A 64 10.43 3.66 17.49
C LYS A 64 9.14 4.28 16.98
N ALA A 65 8.37 4.95 17.86
CA ALA A 65 7.13 5.62 17.46
C ALA A 65 7.35 6.72 16.41
N LEU A 66 8.44 7.49 16.53
CA LEU A 66 8.81 8.51 15.54
C LEU A 66 9.18 7.90 14.18
N MET A 67 9.86 6.77 14.18
CA MET A 67 10.17 6.04 12.95
C MET A 67 8.90 5.45 12.29
N GLU A 68 7.92 5.01 13.07
CA GLU A 68 6.61 4.60 12.54
C GLU A 68 5.91 5.76 11.82
N ILE A 69 5.99 6.98 12.35
CA ILE A 69 5.45 8.19 11.69
C ILE A 69 6.19 8.47 10.37
N VAL A 70 7.51 8.32 10.36
CA VAL A 70 8.33 8.48 9.14
C VAL A 70 7.93 7.47 8.06
N GLU A 71 7.60 6.24 8.43
CA GLU A 71 7.07 5.24 7.49
C GLU A 71 5.74 5.68 6.88
N VAL A 72 4.84 6.29 7.67
CA VAL A 72 3.59 6.85 7.14
C VAL A 72 3.85 7.92 6.07
N PHE A 73 4.85 8.77 6.24
CA PHE A 73 5.23 9.75 5.21
C PHE A 73 5.73 9.09 3.92
N LYS A 74 6.53 8.03 4.03
CA LYS A 74 6.98 7.24 2.86
C LYS A 74 5.79 6.64 2.12
N TYR A 75 4.85 6.02 2.85
CA TYR A 75 3.65 5.45 2.25
C TYR A 75 2.79 6.50 1.58
N ASN A 76 2.63 7.67 2.19
CA ASN A 76 1.86 8.75 1.59
C ASN A 76 2.50 9.24 0.27
N GLN A 77 3.83 9.34 0.18
CA GLN A 77 4.52 9.68 -1.07
C GLN A 77 4.25 8.64 -2.17
N ILE A 78 4.35 7.35 -1.84
CA ILE A 78 4.05 6.27 -2.78
C ILE A 78 2.58 6.34 -3.24
N ILE A 79 1.65 6.55 -2.30
CA ILE A 79 0.22 6.66 -2.60
C ILE A 79 -0.06 7.86 -3.52
N GLU A 80 0.51 9.03 -3.24
CA GLU A 80 0.35 10.22 -4.09
C GLU A 80 0.91 10.01 -5.50
N HIS A 81 1.98 9.21 -5.64
CA HIS A 81 2.53 8.83 -6.93
C HIS A 81 1.62 7.84 -7.70
N MET A 82 1.04 6.86 -6.99
CA MET A 82 0.22 5.79 -7.58
C MET A 82 -1.20 6.24 -7.91
N LEU A 83 -1.78 7.11 -7.08
CA LEU A 83 -3.19 7.49 -7.16
C LEU A 83 -3.59 8.03 -8.55
N PRO A 84 -2.84 8.93 -9.21
CA PRO A 84 -3.20 9.43 -10.54
C PRO A 84 -3.15 8.38 -11.64
N LYS A 85 -2.40 7.28 -11.46
CA LYS A 85 -2.29 6.17 -12.43
C LYS A 85 -3.49 5.24 -12.35
N ILE A 86 -4.05 5.08 -11.15
CA ILE A 86 -5.19 4.19 -10.86
C ILE A 86 -6.51 4.94 -11.02
N LEU A 87 -6.57 6.15 -10.49
CA LEU A 87 -7.71 7.07 -10.57
C LEU A 87 -7.26 8.33 -11.31
N PRO A 88 -7.28 8.34 -12.66
CA PRO A 88 -7.01 9.56 -13.41
C PRO A 88 -8.00 10.63 -12.95
N LYS A 89 -7.50 11.85 -12.68
CA LYS A 89 -8.28 12.96 -12.11
C LYS A 89 -9.50 13.27 -12.99
N THR A 90 -10.63 12.63 -12.70
CA THR A 90 -11.94 13.02 -13.19
C THR A 90 -12.34 14.25 -12.40
N GLY A 91 -12.54 15.38 -13.07
CA GLY A 91 -13.03 16.59 -12.43
C GLY A 91 -14.45 16.36 -11.94
N ALA A 92 -14.63 15.87 -10.71
CA ALA A 92 -15.93 15.72 -10.07
C ALA A 92 -15.79 15.68 -8.55
N ASN A 93 -16.44 16.62 -7.87
CA ASN A 93 -16.59 16.71 -6.43
C ASN A 93 -17.82 15.89 -5.97
N SER A 94 -18.00 14.66 -6.47
CA SER A 94 -19.09 13.80 -6.02
C SER A 94 -18.67 13.02 -4.78
N GLU A 95 -19.60 12.73 -3.87
CA GLU A 95 -19.34 11.89 -2.68
C GLU A 95 -18.75 10.52 -3.06
N GLN A 96 -19.12 10.01 -4.24
CA GLN A 96 -18.62 8.75 -4.76
C GLN A 96 -17.13 8.81 -5.13
N ASP A 97 -16.66 9.95 -5.65
CA ASP A 97 -15.24 10.15 -5.96
C ASP A 97 -14.40 10.23 -4.68
N ILE A 98 -14.93 10.87 -3.64
CA ILE A 98 -14.30 10.94 -2.32
C ILE A 98 -14.17 9.53 -1.73
N LEU A 99 -15.25 8.75 -1.73
CA LEU A 99 -15.25 7.39 -1.21
C LEU A 99 -14.28 6.49 -2.00
N THR A 100 -14.28 6.60 -3.32
CA THR A 100 -13.38 5.85 -4.19
C THR A 100 -11.92 6.17 -3.88
N ASN A 101 -11.59 7.46 -3.71
CA ASN A 101 -10.25 7.90 -3.33
C ASN A 101 -9.81 7.31 -1.98
N ILE A 102 -10.67 7.40 -0.95
CA ILE A 102 -10.40 6.85 0.39
C ILE A 102 -10.16 5.34 0.31
N VAL A 103 -11.03 4.60 -0.38
CA VAL A 103 -10.91 3.14 -0.53
C VAL A 103 -9.61 2.78 -1.28
N THR A 104 -9.29 3.46 -2.37
CA THR A 104 -8.05 3.21 -3.13
C THR A 104 -6.81 3.49 -2.30
N ARG A 105 -6.78 4.56 -1.50
CA ARG A 105 -5.66 4.85 -0.59
C ARG A 105 -5.50 3.75 0.48
N MET A 106 -6.59 3.25 1.04
CA MET A 106 -6.54 2.15 2.01
C MET A 106 -6.05 0.85 1.39
N LEU A 107 -6.48 0.53 0.16
CA LEU A 107 -6.01 -0.65 -0.56
C LEU A 107 -4.53 -0.55 -0.88
N LEU A 108 -4.05 0.59 -1.37
CA LEU A 108 -2.63 0.84 -1.62
C LEU A 108 -1.80 0.71 -0.34
N TYR A 109 -2.25 1.31 0.76
CA TYR A 109 -1.59 1.16 2.06
C TYR A 109 -1.47 -0.31 2.47
N LYS A 110 -2.53 -1.09 2.28
CA LYS A 110 -2.54 -2.52 2.63
C LYS A 110 -1.61 -3.35 1.73
N ILE A 111 -1.53 -3.04 0.45
CA ILE A 111 -0.59 -3.67 -0.49
C ILE A 111 0.83 -3.37 -0.02
N ILE A 112 1.19 -2.09 0.19
CA ILE A 112 2.54 -1.69 0.59
C ILE A 112 2.96 -2.34 1.93
N GLN A 113 2.04 -2.49 2.89
CA GLN A 113 2.30 -3.15 4.18
C GLN A 113 2.52 -4.66 4.08
N ASN A 114 2.02 -5.30 3.03
CA ASN A 114 2.08 -6.75 2.84
C ASN A 114 3.20 -7.19 1.87
N MET A 115 3.86 -6.23 1.21
CA MET A 115 5.08 -6.44 0.40
C MET A 115 6.30 -6.61 1.31
#